data_AF-A0A7V9Q4L7-F1
#
_entry.id   AF-A0A7V9Q4L7-F1
#
_cell.length_a   1.000
_cell.length_b   1.000
_cell.length_c   1.000
_cell.angle_alpha   90.00
_cell.angle_beta   90.00
_cell.angle_gamma   90.00
#
_symmetry.space_group_name_H-M   'P 1'
#
loop_
_entity.id
_entity.type
_entity.pdbx_description
1 polymer ?
#
loop_
_entity_poly.entity_id
_entity_poly.type
_entity_poly.pdbx_seq_one_letter_code
_entity_poly.pdbx_strand_id
1 'polypeptide(L)'
;MLTKRIVPVFVLSLLTFSTSVGAQVVTTPATAPPPEAESEQAVKARKELMKSAFALLEEVSSEAPSLKLAENRIRVQMTVADLLWPYDEARAREMYKTVQESLAAIIGEIDPGDPQVYNTTNLVSQFRNEVLHKLAGRDAKLALEFLRATRQPQLFHHGGDYKQPDQEAAMELNLAGQIAAQDPKAALRMAEASLSKGVSSGLLNVLSQVQAKDKDAAAKLAGDIVKNLRPDEFGIDHEAINVAASLLQMIRAREAANPNSAQGAQLQNMGGLVVDEAVRRELIEKIVTAVNGMAPHRTGNAHGLFMALKNVMPEVEKYAPTRAATLRRRMGDFEKTIP
;
A
#
# COMPACT_ATOMS: atom_id res chain seq x y z
N MET A 1 46.37 1.40 -42.37
CA MET A 1 45.97 0.10 -41.78
C MET A 1 44.88 0.39 -40.74
N LEU A 2 43.62 0.31 -41.17
CA LEU A 2 42.42 0.48 -40.33
C LEU A 2 41.88 -0.93 -40.03
N THR A 3 41.88 -1.34 -38.77
CA THR A 3 41.15 -2.52 -38.31
C THR A 3 39.88 -2.06 -37.59
N LYS A 4 38.75 -2.32 -38.24
CA LYS A 4 37.38 -2.07 -37.75
C LYS A 4 37.09 -2.95 -36.53
N ARG A 5 36.72 -2.34 -35.41
CA ARG A 5 36.05 -3.01 -34.29
C ARG A 5 34.55 -3.08 -34.61
N ILE A 6 34.03 -4.28 -34.76
CA ILE A 6 32.59 -4.56 -34.88
C ILE A 6 32.09 -4.88 -33.47
N VAL A 7 31.20 -4.03 -32.96
CA VAL A 7 30.44 -4.27 -31.72
C VAL A 7 29.11 -4.90 -32.15
N PRO A 8 28.74 -6.10 -31.68
CA PRO A 8 27.40 -6.62 -31.92
C PRO A 8 26.44 -6.00 -30.92
N VAL A 9 25.53 -5.17 -31.42
CA VAL A 9 24.33 -4.74 -30.70
C VAL A 9 23.34 -5.90 -30.78
N PHE A 10 23.17 -6.65 -29.69
CA PHE A 10 22.08 -7.62 -29.57
C PHE A 10 20.80 -6.90 -29.15
N VAL A 11 19.92 -6.71 -30.13
CA VAL A 11 18.52 -6.32 -29.94
C VAL A 11 17.78 -7.54 -29.42
N LEU A 12 17.31 -7.46 -28.17
CA LEU A 12 16.47 -8.48 -27.55
C LEU A 12 15.05 -8.39 -28.15
N SER A 13 14.78 -9.24 -29.13
CA SER A 13 13.47 -9.43 -29.74
C SER A 13 13.14 -10.93 -29.81
N LEU A 14 11.90 -11.27 -29.45
CA LEU A 14 11.19 -12.55 -29.53
C LEU A 14 11.37 -13.55 -28.38
N LEU A 15 10.29 -13.73 -27.61
CA LEU A 15 9.63 -15.02 -27.41
C LEU A 15 8.18 -14.83 -26.92
N THR A 16 7.29 -14.51 -27.86
CA THR A 16 5.84 -14.75 -27.71
C THR A 16 5.31 -15.34 -29.00
N PHE A 17 5.35 -16.66 -29.12
CA PHE A 17 4.52 -17.41 -30.06
C PHE A 17 3.65 -18.37 -29.27
N SER A 18 2.46 -17.89 -28.90
CA SER A 18 1.32 -18.74 -28.55
C SER A 18 0.35 -18.71 -29.72
N THR A 19 0.45 -19.68 -30.62
CA THR A 19 -0.60 -19.98 -31.60
C THR A 19 -1.48 -21.08 -31.02
N SER A 20 -2.57 -20.70 -30.37
CA SER A 20 -3.69 -21.59 -30.08
C SER A 20 -4.60 -21.64 -31.31
N VAL A 21 -4.45 -22.68 -32.13
CA VAL A 21 -5.45 -23.08 -33.12
C VAL A 21 -6.59 -23.76 -32.35
N GLY A 22 -7.79 -23.18 -32.46
CA GLY A 22 -9.00 -23.73 -31.85
C GLY A 22 -9.48 -24.97 -32.60
N ALA A 23 -9.78 -26.02 -31.84
CA ALA A 23 -10.76 -27.02 -32.21
C ALA A 23 -11.72 -27.18 -31.03
N GLN A 24 -12.97 -26.74 -31.22
CA GLN A 24 -14.06 -27.05 -30.31
C GLN A 24 -14.32 -28.56 -30.37
N VAL A 25 -14.05 -29.26 -29.28
CA VAL A 25 -14.56 -30.62 -29.05
C VAL A 25 -15.32 -30.60 -27.72
N VAL A 26 -16.56 -31.06 -27.81
CA VAL A 26 -17.54 -31.24 -26.75
C VAL A 26 -16.90 -31.85 -25.50
N THR A 27 -16.91 -31.13 -24.37
CA THR A 27 -16.40 -31.61 -23.09
C THR A 27 -17.44 -32.49 -22.39
N THR A 28 -17.24 -33.79 -22.47
CA THR A 28 -17.55 -34.69 -21.35
C THR A 28 -16.55 -34.42 -20.22
N PRO A 29 -16.94 -34.52 -18.93
CA PRO A 29 -16.01 -34.28 -17.83
C PRO A 29 -15.06 -35.48 -17.70
N ALA A 30 -13.95 -35.46 -18.43
CA ALA A 30 -12.85 -36.38 -18.23
C ALA A 30 -12.03 -35.93 -17.02
N THR A 31 -12.02 -36.80 -16.01
CA THR A 31 -11.06 -36.79 -14.89
C THR A 31 -9.66 -36.43 -15.40
N ALA A 32 -9.06 -35.39 -14.83
CA ALA A 32 -7.68 -35.01 -15.13
C ALA A 32 -6.76 -36.23 -14.88
N PRO A 33 -5.86 -36.58 -15.82
CA PRO A 33 -4.90 -37.66 -15.60
C PRO A 33 -3.99 -37.30 -14.41
N PRO A 34 -3.49 -38.30 -13.66
CA PRO A 34 -2.46 -38.07 -12.65
C PRO A 34 -1.21 -37.47 -13.31
N PRO A 35 -0.38 -36.69 -12.58
CA PRO A 35 0.86 -36.17 -13.15
C PRO A 35 1.75 -37.34 -13.57
N GLU A 36 2.01 -37.47 -14.88
CA GLU A 36 2.99 -38.42 -15.40
C GLU A 36 4.36 -38.10 -14.78
N ALA A 37 5.03 -39.13 -14.26
CA ALA A 37 6.39 -39.00 -13.74
C ALA A 37 7.30 -38.48 -14.86
N GLU A 38 7.89 -37.30 -14.67
CA GLU A 38 8.86 -36.72 -15.61
C GLU A 38 9.98 -37.74 -15.90
N SER A 39 10.27 -37.98 -17.18
CA SER A 39 11.36 -38.89 -17.55
C SER A 39 12.70 -38.36 -17.06
N GLU A 40 13.63 -39.25 -16.72
CA GLU A 40 14.97 -38.86 -16.25
C GLU A 40 15.72 -37.97 -17.27
N GLN A 41 15.44 -38.14 -18.56
CA GLN A 41 15.96 -37.29 -19.63
C GLN A 41 15.38 -35.87 -19.58
N ALA A 42 14.08 -35.71 -19.32
CA ALA A 42 13.45 -34.40 -19.18
C ALA A 42 14.02 -33.63 -17.98
N VAL A 43 14.22 -34.32 -16.85
CA VAL A 43 14.85 -33.73 -15.65
C VAL A 43 16.28 -33.28 -15.92
N LYS A 44 17.08 -34.10 -16.61
CA LYS A 44 18.46 -33.73 -17.01
C LYS A 44 18.50 -32.54 -17.95
N ALA A 45 17.66 -32.55 -18.99
CA ALA A 45 17.57 -31.44 -19.96
C ALA A 45 17.19 -30.13 -19.27
N ARG A 46 16.24 -30.16 -18.34
CA ARG A 46 15.84 -28.98 -17.55
C ARG A 46 16.97 -28.46 -16.67
N LYS A 47 17.75 -29.33 -16.03
CA LYS A 47 18.92 -28.93 -15.23
C LYS A 47 19.99 -28.23 -16.09
N GLU A 48 20.30 -28.76 -17.27
CA GLU A 48 21.28 -28.14 -18.18
C GLU A 48 20.80 -26.79 -18.73
N LEU A 49 19.51 -26.68 -19.05
CA LEU A 49 18.91 -25.41 -19.46
C LEU A 49 19.00 -24.37 -18.34
N MET A 50 18.70 -24.78 -17.11
CA MET A 50 18.74 -23.90 -15.93
C MET A 50 20.17 -23.44 -15.61
N LYS A 51 21.17 -24.33 -15.75
CA LYS A 51 22.59 -23.98 -15.63
C LYS A 51 23.00 -22.94 -16.68
N SER A 52 22.58 -23.12 -17.93
CA SER A 52 22.84 -22.17 -19.02
C SER A 52 22.17 -20.82 -18.76
N ALA A 53 20.93 -20.83 -18.26
CA ALA A 53 20.20 -19.61 -17.91
C ALA A 53 20.91 -18.83 -16.79
N PHE A 54 21.41 -19.50 -15.74
CA PHE A 54 22.17 -18.82 -14.69
C PHE A 54 23.50 -18.25 -15.19
N ALA A 55 24.20 -18.97 -16.07
CA ALA A 55 25.42 -18.45 -16.68
C ALA A 55 25.14 -17.15 -17.46
N LEU A 56 24.03 -17.10 -18.22
CA LEU A 56 23.63 -15.91 -18.95
C LEU A 56 23.24 -14.75 -18.02
N LEU A 57 22.48 -15.03 -16.95
CA LEU A 57 22.12 -14.01 -15.96
C LEU A 57 23.36 -13.40 -15.29
N GLU A 58 24.37 -14.24 -15.03
CA GLU A 58 25.63 -13.79 -14.44
C GLU A 58 26.44 -12.93 -15.42
N GLU A 59 26.55 -13.35 -16.67
CA GLU A 59 27.21 -12.59 -17.72
C GLU A 59 26.57 -11.21 -17.87
N VAL A 60 25.24 -11.16 -18.02
CA VAL A 60 24.48 -9.91 -18.13
C VAL A 60 24.67 -9.02 -16.90
N SER A 61 24.67 -9.60 -15.70
CA SER A 61 24.91 -8.87 -14.46
C SER A 61 26.33 -8.28 -14.42
N SER A 62 27.33 -9.04 -14.87
CA SER A 62 28.73 -8.62 -14.90
C SER A 62 29.02 -7.52 -15.92
N GLU A 63 28.27 -7.49 -17.03
CA GLU A 63 28.38 -6.46 -18.06
C GLU A 63 27.58 -5.19 -17.75
N ALA A 64 26.55 -5.29 -16.88
CA ALA A 64 25.68 -4.18 -16.54
C ALA A 64 26.44 -2.90 -16.12
N PRO A 65 27.52 -2.94 -15.31
CA PRO A 65 28.31 -1.76 -14.96
C PRO A 65 28.86 -0.98 -16.17
N SER A 66 29.04 -1.61 -17.33
CA SER A 66 29.54 -0.97 -18.55
C SER A 66 28.49 -0.09 -19.26
N LEU A 67 27.21 -0.21 -18.89
CA LEU A 67 26.13 0.60 -19.45
C LEU A 67 26.31 2.06 -19.03
N LYS A 68 26.15 2.98 -19.99
CA LYS A 68 26.38 4.42 -19.75
C LYS A 68 25.39 5.02 -18.75
N LEU A 69 24.10 4.72 -18.90
CA LEU A 69 23.02 5.30 -18.10
C LEU A 69 22.81 4.50 -16.80
N ALA A 70 22.74 5.18 -15.66
CA ALA A 70 22.54 4.57 -14.35
C ALA A 70 21.21 3.83 -14.26
N GLU A 71 20.19 4.37 -14.92
CA GLU A 71 18.85 3.82 -15.04
C GLU A 71 18.88 2.44 -15.70
N ASN A 72 19.67 2.28 -16.76
CA ASN A 72 19.79 1.00 -17.45
C ASN A 72 20.52 -0.01 -16.57
N ARG A 73 21.54 0.41 -15.82
CA ARG A 73 22.23 -0.44 -14.85
C ARG A 73 21.26 -0.97 -13.78
N ILE A 74 20.48 -0.06 -13.19
CA ILE A 74 19.48 -0.39 -12.16
C ILE A 74 18.41 -1.35 -12.72
N ARG A 75 17.88 -1.09 -13.93
CA ARG A 75 16.88 -1.97 -14.56
C ARG A 75 17.41 -3.38 -14.79
N VAL A 76 18.63 -3.50 -15.31
CA VAL A 76 19.26 -4.81 -15.54
C VAL A 76 19.45 -5.54 -14.22
N GLN A 77 20.05 -4.89 -13.21
CA GLN A 77 20.30 -5.50 -11.91
C GLN A 77 19.01 -5.95 -11.21
N MET A 78 17.98 -5.10 -11.19
CA MET A 78 16.68 -5.43 -10.62
C MET A 78 16.01 -6.60 -11.35
N THR A 79 16.10 -6.65 -12.68
CA THR A 79 15.52 -7.74 -13.48
C THR A 79 16.22 -9.06 -13.21
N VAL A 80 17.56 -9.05 -13.15
CA VAL A 80 18.32 -10.26 -12.82
C VAL A 80 18.03 -10.72 -11.40
N ALA A 81 17.97 -9.81 -10.42
CA ALA A 81 17.59 -10.13 -9.04
C ALA A 81 16.22 -10.78 -8.95
N ASP A 82 15.24 -10.24 -9.68
CA ASP A 82 13.87 -10.76 -9.73
C ASP A 82 13.80 -12.19 -10.29
N LEU A 83 14.58 -12.46 -11.36
CA LEU A 83 14.66 -13.78 -11.99
C LEU A 83 15.42 -14.80 -11.14
N LEU A 84 16.42 -14.36 -10.36
CA LEU A 84 17.21 -15.23 -9.48
C LEU A 84 16.47 -15.59 -8.19
N TRP A 85 15.56 -14.74 -7.70
CA TRP A 85 14.91 -14.92 -6.40
C TRP A 85 14.40 -16.33 -6.09
N PRO A 86 13.62 -17.01 -6.97
CA PRO A 86 13.08 -18.34 -6.66
C PRO A 86 14.14 -19.46 -6.64
N TYR A 87 15.39 -19.18 -7.03
CA TYR A 87 16.44 -20.18 -7.19
C TYR A 87 17.69 -19.92 -6.36
N ASP A 88 18.07 -18.66 -6.19
CA ASP A 88 19.20 -18.21 -5.38
C ASP A 88 18.83 -16.91 -4.68
N GLU A 89 18.10 -17.06 -3.58
CA GLU A 89 17.59 -15.94 -2.80
C GLU A 89 18.72 -15.09 -2.22
N ALA A 90 19.82 -15.72 -1.75
CA ALA A 90 20.95 -15.01 -1.18
C ALA A 90 21.57 -14.05 -2.21
N ARG A 91 21.81 -14.54 -3.43
CA ARG A 91 22.33 -13.72 -4.53
C ARG A 91 21.34 -12.64 -4.98
N ALA A 92 20.05 -12.96 -5.07
CA ALA A 92 19.03 -11.97 -5.40
C ALA A 92 18.98 -10.82 -4.37
N ARG A 93 19.10 -11.14 -3.06
CA ARG A 93 19.18 -10.13 -1.98
C ARG A 93 20.42 -9.23 -2.14
N GLU A 94 21.58 -9.79 -2.46
CA GLU A 94 22.79 -9.01 -2.73
C GLU A 94 22.60 -8.06 -3.92
N MET A 95 21.97 -8.51 -4.99
CA MET A 95 21.68 -7.66 -6.15
C MET A 95 20.69 -6.53 -5.82
N TYR A 96 19.65 -6.81 -5.04
CA TYR A 96 18.75 -5.75 -4.55
C TYR A 96 19.46 -4.74 -3.66
N LYS A 97 20.47 -5.16 -2.88
CA LYS A 97 21.33 -4.26 -2.12
C LYS A 97 22.17 -3.37 -3.04
N THR A 98 22.73 -3.90 -4.12
CA THR A 98 23.42 -3.07 -5.13
C THR A 98 22.48 -2.06 -5.80
N VAL A 99 21.24 -2.45 -6.08
CA VAL A 99 20.21 -1.54 -6.59
C VAL A 99 19.89 -0.44 -5.57
N GLN A 100 19.77 -0.80 -4.29
CA GLN A 100 19.56 0.15 -3.18
C GLN A 100 20.69 1.17 -3.10
N GLU A 101 21.95 0.72 -3.12
CA GLU A 101 23.14 1.57 -3.07
C GLU A 101 23.20 2.51 -4.28
N SER A 102 22.87 2.00 -5.47
CA SER A 102 22.84 2.80 -6.71
C SER A 102 21.76 3.89 -6.65
N LEU A 103 20.56 3.57 -6.13
CA LEU A 103 19.50 4.56 -5.96
C LEU A 103 19.84 5.57 -4.87
N ALA A 104 20.40 5.14 -3.74
CA ALA A 104 20.83 6.03 -2.68
C ALA A 104 21.90 7.02 -3.15
N ALA A 105 22.81 6.60 -4.04
CA ALA A 105 23.79 7.48 -4.67
C ALA A 105 23.10 8.55 -5.54
N ILE A 106 22.16 8.16 -6.41
CA ILE A 106 21.38 9.12 -7.23
C ILE A 106 20.63 10.11 -6.34
N ILE A 107 20.01 9.64 -5.25
CA ILE A 107 19.29 10.48 -4.30
C ILE A 107 20.21 11.48 -3.60
N GLY A 108 21.41 11.05 -3.20
CA GLY A 108 22.41 11.90 -2.55
C GLY A 108 22.92 13.03 -3.45
N GLU A 109 22.76 12.90 -4.77
CA GLU A 109 23.13 13.90 -5.77
C GLU A 109 21.97 14.83 -6.17
N ILE A 110 20.76 14.64 -5.63
CA ILE A 110 19.60 15.50 -5.94
C ILE A 110 19.83 16.91 -5.39
N ASP A 111 19.96 17.88 -6.30
CA ASP A 111 19.99 19.32 -6.00
C ASP A 111 18.62 19.96 -6.25
N PRO A 112 17.96 20.54 -5.21
CA PRO A 112 16.71 21.30 -5.38
C PRO A 112 16.79 22.46 -6.38
N GLY A 113 17.98 23.00 -6.66
CA GLY A 113 18.21 24.07 -7.64
C GLY A 113 18.33 23.60 -9.09
N ASP A 114 18.42 22.29 -9.35
CA ASP A 114 18.57 21.74 -10.71
C ASP A 114 17.24 21.82 -11.48
N PRO A 115 17.21 22.39 -12.71
CA PRO A 115 16.04 22.33 -13.59
C PRO A 115 15.47 20.92 -13.83
N GLN A 116 16.29 19.87 -13.68
CA GLN A 116 15.90 18.47 -13.87
C GLN A 116 15.46 17.77 -12.58
N VAL A 117 15.46 18.44 -11.43
CA VAL A 117 15.17 17.84 -10.11
C VAL A 117 13.87 17.03 -10.10
N TYR A 118 12.82 17.53 -10.77
CA TYR A 118 11.53 16.84 -10.86
C TYR A 118 11.63 15.53 -11.64
N ASN A 119 12.38 15.51 -12.75
CA ASN A 119 12.55 14.32 -13.58
C ASN A 119 13.34 13.24 -12.83
N THR A 120 14.45 13.64 -12.19
CA THR A 120 15.27 12.72 -11.39
C THR A 120 14.48 12.16 -10.20
N THR A 121 13.73 13.00 -9.51
CA THR A 121 12.89 12.57 -8.37
C THR A 121 11.81 11.60 -8.82
N ASN A 122 11.12 11.89 -9.92
CA ASN A 122 10.09 11.01 -10.47
C ASN A 122 10.66 9.64 -10.89
N LEU A 123 11.82 9.64 -11.53
CA LEU A 123 12.54 8.43 -11.94
C LEU A 123 12.91 7.57 -10.72
N VAL A 124 13.48 8.18 -9.68
CA VAL A 124 13.79 7.49 -8.43
C VAL A 124 12.52 6.92 -7.80
N SER A 125 11.44 7.69 -7.73
CA SER A 125 10.16 7.23 -7.20
C SER A 125 9.60 6.03 -7.97
N GLN A 126 9.76 6.00 -9.29
CA GLN A 126 9.36 4.86 -10.12
C GLN A 126 10.15 3.59 -9.75
N PHE A 127 11.48 3.69 -9.69
CA PHE A 127 12.32 2.55 -9.30
C PHE A 127 12.03 2.08 -7.88
N ARG A 128 11.85 3.01 -6.95
CA ARG A 128 11.49 2.67 -5.56
C ARG A 128 10.20 1.86 -5.52
N ASN A 129 9.13 2.34 -6.15
CA ASN A 129 7.85 1.63 -6.19
C ASN A 129 7.96 0.24 -6.84
N GLU A 130 8.72 0.12 -7.93
CA GLU A 130 8.91 -1.15 -8.64
C GLU A 130 9.63 -2.19 -7.74
N VAL A 131 10.72 -1.80 -7.09
CA VAL A 131 11.47 -2.68 -6.17
C VAL A 131 10.61 -3.05 -4.96
N LEU A 132 9.90 -2.08 -4.38
CA LEU A 132 9.02 -2.32 -3.23
C LEU A 132 7.91 -3.33 -3.56
N HIS A 133 7.28 -3.21 -4.74
CA HIS A 133 6.25 -4.15 -5.15
C HIS A 133 6.80 -5.58 -5.32
N LYS A 134 8.02 -5.72 -5.87
CA LYS A 134 8.68 -7.02 -6.02
C LYS A 134 9.07 -7.63 -4.67
N LEU A 135 9.56 -6.83 -3.73
CA LEU A 135 10.05 -7.29 -2.43
C LEU A 135 8.95 -7.49 -1.39
N ALA A 136 7.88 -6.69 -1.41
CA ALA A 136 6.83 -6.71 -0.37
C ALA A 136 6.21 -8.10 -0.19
N GLY A 137 6.06 -8.84 -1.30
CA GLY A 137 5.52 -10.20 -1.28
C GLY A 137 6.54 -11.32 -1.09
N ARG A 138 7.81 -11.01 -0.82
CA ARG A 138 8.90 -11.99 -0.77
C ARG A 138 9.76 -11.87 0.49
N ASP A 139 10.13 -10.64 0.82
CA ASP A 139 10.88 -10.30 2.01
C ASP A 139 10.46 -8.92 2.51
N ALA A 140 9.51 -8.93 3.44
CA ALA A 140 8.99 -7.73 4.09
C ALA A 140 10.09 -6.90 4.78
N LYS A 141 11.11 -7.57 5.35
CA LYS A 141 12.20 -6.90 6.05
C LYS A 141 13.10 -6.19 5.06
N LEU A 142 13.50 -6.87 3.98
CA LEU A 142 14.30 -6.27 2.92
C LEU A 142 13.56 -5.12 2.23
N ALA A 143 12.25 -5.27 1.99
CA ALA A 143 11.43 -4.18 1.44
C ALA A 143 11.44 -2.93 2.32
N LEU A 144 11.31 -3.10 3.64
CA LEU A 144 11.34 -1.99 4.60
C LEU A 144 12.73 -1.35 4.71
N GLU A 145 13.79 -2.15 4.73
CA GLU A 145 15.18 -1.66 4.72
C GLU A 145 15.44 -0.85 3.44
N PHE A 146 15.03 -1.37 2.29
CA PHE A 146 15.13 -0.69 1.00
C PHE A 146 14.37 0.64 1.00
N LEU A 147 13.11 0.65 1.46
CA LEU A 147 12.31 1.87 1.54
C LEU A 147 13.02 2.96 2.34
N ARG A 148 13.55 2.60 3.51
CA ARG A 148 14.22 3.54 4.42
C ARG A 148 15.56 4.03 3.89
N ALA A 149 16.36 3.14 3.30
CA ALA A 149 17.66 3.47 2.74
C ALA A 149 17.56 4.37 1.49
N THR A 150 16.42 4.34 0.80
CA THR A 150 16.16 5.14 -0.40
C THR A 150 15.26 6.34 -0.14
N ARG A 151 15.08 6.77 1.12
CA ARG A 151 14.25 7.92 1.49
C ARG A 151 14.64 9.16 0.69
N GLN A 152 13.65 9.81 0.07
CA GLN A 152 13.87 11.01 -0.73
C GLN A 152 13.77 12.27 0.14
N PRO A 153 14.55 13.33 -0.19
CA PRO A 153 14.44 14.61 0.49
C PRO A 153 13.07 15.25 0.20
N GLN A 154 12.52 15.94 1.20
CA GLN A 154 11.34 16.79 1.01
C GLN A 154 11.75 18.04 0.24
N LEU A 155 11.52 18.04 -1.08
CA LEU A 155 12.02 19.09 -1.98
C LEU A 155 11.26 20.41 -1.87
N PHE A 156 9.97 20.37 -1.52
CA PHE A 156 9.11 21.56 -1.51
C PHE A 156 8.32 21.64 -0.23
N HIS A 157 8.71 22.58 0.65
CA HIS A 157 7.83 23.03 1.72
C HIS A 157 6.82 23.99 1.10
N HIS A 158 5.59 23.55 0.87
CA HIS A 158 4.54 24.47 0.45
C HIS A 158 4.21 25.39 1.65
N GLY A 159 4.62 26.66 1.55
CA GLY A 159 4.39 27.65 2.59
C GLY A 159 2.91 27.96 2.76
N GLY A 160 2.23 27.21 3.63
CA GLY A 160 0.87 27.44 4.07
C GLY A 160 0.55 26.59 5.31
N ASP A 161 -0.49 26.96 6.05
CA ASP A 161 -0.96 26.24 7.25
C ASP A 161 -1.46 24.80 6.97
N TYR A 162 -1.41 24.35 5.71
CA TYR A 162 -1.71 22.97 5.32
C TYR A 162 -0.51 22.08 5.61
N LYS A 163 -0.61 21.26 6.66
CA LYS A 163 0.33 20.17 6.93
C LYS A 163 0.28 19.17 5.77
N GLN A 164 1.28 19.20 4.90
CA GLN A 164 1.36 18.24 3.80
C GLN A 164 1.50 16.82 4.38
N PRO A 165 0.80 15.81 3.82
CA PRO A 165 0.98 14.43 4.23
C PRO A 165 2.43 14.02 4.04
N ASP A 166 3.03 13.43 5.07
CA ASP A 166 4.38 12.88 4.98
C ASP A 166 4.39 11.72 3.96
N GLN A 167 4.88 12.00 2.76
CA GLN A 167 4.91 11.04 1.64
C GLN A 167 5.67 9.76 2.00
N GLU A 168 6.73 9.87 2.81
CA GLU A 168 7.51 8.71 3.24
C GLU A 168 6.72 7.86 4.24
N ALA A 169 6.00 8.49 5.17
CA ALA A 169 5.09 7.79 6.07
C ALA A 169 3.95 7.10 5.29
N ALA A 170 3.41 7.75 4.25
CA ALA A 170 2.40 7.16 3.39
C ALA A 170 2.92 5.93 2.63
N MET A 171 4.16 5.98 2.11
CA MET A 171 4.81 4.82 1.48
C MET A 171 5.06 3.68 2.48
N GLU A 172 5.51 3.99 3.70
CA GLU A 172 5.69 2.99 4.77
C GLU A 172 4.37 2.29 5.11
N LEU A 173 3.26 3.03 5.20
CA LEU A 173 1.92 2.47 5.43
C LEU A 173 1.38 1.68 4.23
N ASN A 174 1.67 2.11 3.01
CA ASN A 174 1.31 1.32 1.82
C ASN A 174 2.04 -0.03 1.82
N LEU A 175 3.34 -0.03 2.12
CA LEU A 175 4.14 -1.23 2.27
C LEU A 175 3.61 -2.13 3.39
N ALA A 176 3.26 -1.56 4.55
CA ALA A 176 2.63 -2.31 5.65
C ALA A 176 1.34 -3.02 5.19
N GLY A 177 0.52 -2.35 4.37
CA GLY A 177 -0.69 -2.96 3.78
C GLY A 177 -0.38 -4.14 2.86
N GLN A 178 0.69 -4.06 2.06
CA GLN A 178 1.12 -5.18 1.21
C GLN A 178 1.66 -6.35 2.04
N ILE A 179 2.43 -6.06 3.09
CA ILE A 179 2.99 -7.05 4.02
C ILE A 179 1.88 -7.77 4.79
N ALA A 180 0.78 -7.09 5.11
CA ALA A 180 -0.33 -7.65 5.88
C ALA A 180 -0.93 -8.93 5.28
N ALA A 181 -0.82 -9.12 3.95
CA ALA A 181 -1.26 -10.34 3.28
C ALA A 181 -0.49 -11.60 3.71
N GLN A 182 0.75 -11.44 4.19
CA GLN A 182 1.67 -12.53 4.58
C GLN A 182 2.00 -12.51 6.07
N ASP A 183 2.26 -11.34 6.62
CA ASP A 183 2.58 -11.14 8.04
C ASP A 183 1.76 -9.96 8.61
N PRO A 184 0.51 -10.22 9.04
CA PRO A 184 -0.34 -9.19 9.64
C PRO A 184 0.25 -8.61 10.95
N LYS A 185 1.12 -9.35 11.65
CA LYS A 185 1.77 -8.87 12.88
C LYS A 185 2.89 -7.88 12.58
N ALA A 186 3.67 -8.11 11.52
CA ALA A 186 4.63 -7.12 11.04
C ALA A 186 3.93 -5.84 10.56
N ALA A 187 2.86 -5.97 9.78
CA ALA A 187 2.05 -4.83 9.34
C ALA A 187 1.47 -4.04 10.53
N LEU A 188 0.97 -4.74 11.56
CA LEU A 188 0.49 -4.11 12.79
C LEU A 188 1.57 -3.30 13.49
N ARG A 189 2.78 -3.86 13.68
CA ARG A 189 3.91 -3.13 14.30
C ARG A 189 4.30 -1.88 13.51
N MET A 190 4.26 -1.94 12.18
CA MET A 190 4.52 -0.78 11.33
C MET A 190 3.43 0.28 11.49
N ALA A 191 2.16 -0.12 11.55
CA ALA A 191 1.04 0.78 11.79
C ALA A 191 1.12 1.44 13.17
N GLU A 192 1.44 0.68 14.23
CA GLU A 192 1.65 1.21 15.59
C GLU A 192 2.81 2.23 15.62
N ALA A 193 3.92 1.94 14.93
CA ALA A 193 5.05 2.87 14.83
C ALA A 193 4.69 4.16 14.06
N SER A 194 3.89 4.06 13.00
CA SER A 194 3.37 5.23 12.28
C SER A 194 2.41 6.04 13.14
N LEU A 195 1.51 5.37 13.85
CA LEU A 195 0.51 5.97 14.74
C LEU A 195 1.15 6.79 15.87
N SER A 196 2.32 6.36 16.37
CA SER A 196 3.08 7.12 17.37
C SER A 196 3.54 8.51 16.88
N LYS A 197 3.54 8.75 15.56
CA LYS A 197 3.86 10.03 14.92
C LYS A 197 2.62 10.85 14.56
N GLY A 198 1.44 10.28 14.67
CA GLY A 198 0.17 10.90 14.31
C GLY A 198 -0.76 9.95 13.55
N VAL A 199 -2.04 10.33 13.47
CA VAL A 199 -3.05 9.60 12.69
C VAL A 199 -2.91 9.98 11.22
N SER A 200 -2.85 8.97 10.34
CA SER A 200 -2.84 9.16 8.90
C SER A 200 -3.86 8.25 8.21
N SER A 201 -4.37 8.71 7.06
CA SER A 201 -5.31 7.97 6.22
C SER A 201 -4.78 6.61 5.76
N GLY A 202 -3.47 6.43 5.60
CA GLY A 202 -2.85 5.16 5.23
C GLY A 202 -3.09 4.02 6.24
N LEU A 203 -3.35 4.36 7.51
CA LEU A 203 -3.68 3.37 8.55
C LEU A 203 -4.97 2.60 8.24
N LEU A 204 -5.91 3.21 7.53
CA LEU A 204 -7.17 2.56 7.13
C LEU A 204 -6.91 1.42 6.13
N ASN A 205 -5.96 1.60 5.22
CA ASN A 205 -5.58 0.54 4.29
C ASN A 205 -4.94 -0.64 5.04
N VAL A 206 -3.99 -0.35 5.96
CA VAL A 206 -3.37 -1.41 6.78
C VAL A 206 -4.43 -2.13 7.60
N LEU A 207 -5.34 -1.39 8.24
CA LEU A 207 -6.45 -1.94 9.01
C LEU A 207 -7.29 -2.91 8.19
N SER A 208 -7.71 -2.50 6.98
CA SER A 208 -8.50 -3.35 6.08
C SER A 208 -7.76 -4.64 5.69
N GLN A 209 -6.47 -4.54 5.34
CA GLN A 209 -5.67 -5.69 4.95
C GLN A 209 -5.39 -6.65 6.12
N VAL A 210 -5.08 -6.10 7.30
CA VAL A 210 -4.92 -6.89 8.53
C VAL A 210 -6.23 -7.56 8.88
N GLN A 211 -7.36 -6.87 8.79
CA GLN A 211 -8.68 -7.42 9.12
C GLN A 211 -9.05 -8.63 8.27
N ALA A 212 -8.63 -8.66 7.01
CA ALA A 212 -8.85 -9.80 6.12
C ALA A 212 -8.10 -11.07 6.57
N LYS A 213 -7.07 -10.95 7.41
CA LYS A 213 -6.20 -12.05 7.84
C LYS A 213 -6.28 -12.34 9.34
N ASP A 214 -6.35 -11.31 10.16
CA ASP A 214 -6.31 -11.35 11.62
C ASP A 214 -7.27 -10.29 12.18
N LYS A 215 -8.47 -10.74 12.57
CA LYS A 215 -9.54 -9.86 13.06
C LYS A 215 -9.21 -9.26 14.41
N ASP A 216 -8.50 -9.98 15.28
CA ASP A 216 -8.16 -9.52 16.62
C ASP A 216 -7.07 -8.45 16.54
N ALA A 217 -6.07 -8.63 15.66
CA ALA A 217 -5.08 -7.61 15.36
C ALA A 217 -5.71 -6.34 14.77
N ALA A 218 -6.70 -6.49 13.87
CA ALA A 218 -7.43 -5.35 13.32
C ALA A 218 -8.28 -4.64 14.37
N ALA A 219 -8.97 -5.37 15.25
CA ALA A 219 -9.73 -4.79 16.35
C ALA A 219 -8.83 -3.98 17.29
N LYS A 220 -7.65 -4.52 17.63
CA LYS A 220 -6.63 -3.82 18.41
C LYS A 220 -6.17 -2.54 17.72
N LEU A 221 -5.78 -2.63 16.44
CA LEU A 221 -5.34 -1.47 15.66
C LEU A 221 -6.41 -0.39 15.60
N ALA A 222 -7.67 -0.77 15.39
CA ALA A 222 -8.79 0.18 15.39
C ALA A 222 -8.93 0.89 16.74
N GLY A 223 -8.82 0.15 17.85
CA GLY A 223 -8.78 0.71 19.20
C GLY A 223 -7.64 1.70 19.40
N ASP A 224 -6.43 1.34 18.96
CA ASP A 224 -5.26 2.21 19.04
C ASP A 224 -5.45 3.49 18.21
N ILE A 225 -6.02 3.40 17.00
CA ILE A 225 -6.33 4.57 16.17
C ILE A 225 -7.33 5.47 16.90
N VAL A 226 -8.43 4.93 17.43
CA VAL A 226 -9.45 5.69 18.16
C VAL A 226 -8.85 6.42 19.36
N LYS A 227 -7.97 5.75 20.12
CA LYS A 227 -7.28 6.33 21.27
C LYS A 227 -6.43 7.54 20.87
N ASN A 228 -5.76 7.49 19.72
CA ASN A 228 -4.91 8.57 19.22
C ASN A 228 -5.68 9.68 18.48
N LEU A 229 -6.95 9.47 18.13
CA LEU A 229 -7.80 10.53 17.61
C LEU A 229 -8.10 11.57 18.70
N ARG A 230 -7.82 12.83 18.40
CA ARG A 230 -8.02 13.96 19.31
C ARG A 230 -9.15 14.88 18.81
N PRO A 231 -10.23 15.08 19.58
CA PRO A 231 -11.38 15.89 19.13
C PRO A 231 -11.02 17.34 18.79
N ASP A 232 -10.03 17.90 19.47
CA ASP A 232 -9.50 19.24 19.25
C ASP A 232 -8.77 19.39 17.91
N GLU A 233 -8.20 18.30 17.39
CA GLU A 233 -7.50 18.29 16.10
C GLU A 233 -8.48 18.25 14.92
N PHE A 234 -9.72 17.79 15.11
CA PHE A 234 -10.71 17.67 14.02
C PHE A 234 -11.15 19.03 13.42
N GLY A 235 -10.83 20.15 14.05
CA GLY A 235 -11.06 21.47 13.46
C GLY A 235 -9.99 21.88 12.44
N ILE A 236 -8.83 21.21 12.45
CA ILE A 236 -7.58 21.66 11.82
C ILE A 236 -7.02 20.55 10.91
N ASP A 237 -7.03 19.30 11.38
CA ASP A 237 -6.47 18.14 10.71
C ASP A 237 -7.53 17.37 9.91
N HIS A 238 -7.41 17.45 8.59
CA HIS A 238 -8.29 16.74 7.66
C HIS A 238 -8.09 15.22 7.70
N GLU A 239 -6.87 14.72 7.98
CA GLU A 239 -6.62 13.29 8.06
C GLU A 239 -7.36 12.68 9.25
N ALA A 240 -7.30 13.33 10.41
CA ALA A 240 -7.98 12.87 11.62
C ALA A 240 -9.50 12.74 11.40
N ILE A 241 -10.11 13.72 10.70
CA ILE A 241 -11.53 13.69 10.34
C ILE A 241 -11.85 12.52 9.40
N ASN A 242 -11.09 12.39 8.31
CA ASN A 242 -11.32 11.36 7.31
C ASN A 242 -11.17 9.96 7.92
N VAL A 243 -10.18 9.77 8.79
CA VAL A 243 -9.97 8.50 9.52
C VAL A 243 -11.13 8.23 10.47
N ALA A 244 -11.56 9.21 11.27
CA ALA A 244 -12.68 9.04 12.19
C ALA A 244 -13.99 8.69 11.48
N ALA A 245 -14.32 9.40 10.39
CA ALA A 245 -15.52 9.15 9.59
C ALA A 245 -15.47 7.77 8.91
N SER A 246 -14.32 7.39 8.35
CA SER A 246 -14.14 6.10 7.68
C SER A 246 -14.24 4.93 8.67
N LEU A 247 -13.60 5.02 9.84
CA LEU A 247 -13.70 4.01 10.89
C LEU A 247 -15.15 3.81 11.33
N LEU A 248 -15.89 4.90 11.53
CA LEU A 248 -17.29 4.83 11.90
C LEU A 248 -18.11 4.12 10.83
N GLN A 249 -17.86 4.41 9.55
CA GLN A 249 -18.53 3.72 8.44
C GLN A 249 -18.17 2.22 8.38
N MET A 250 -16.90 1.87 8.59
CA MET A 250 -16.44 0.47 8.59
C MET A 250 -17.09 -0.35 9.71
N ILE A 251 -17.20 0.21 10.92
CA ILE A 251 -17.84 -0.45 12.07
C ILE A 251 -19.33 -0.70 11.76
N ARG A 252 -20.01 0.25 11.13
CA ARG A 252 -21.45 0.15 10.84
C ARG A 252 -21.80 -0.74 9.68
N ALA A 253 -20.97 -0.79 8.64
CA ALA A 253 -21.17 -1.69 7.52
C ALA A 253 -21.35 -3.14 8.02
N ARG A 254 -20.71 -3.50 9.15
CA ARG A 254 -20.90 -4.79 9.82
C ARG A 254 -22.27 -4.98 10.45
N GLU A 255 -22.89 -3.93 10.95
CA GLU A 255 -24.17 -4.02 11.67
C GLU A 255 -25.35 -4.00 10.72
N ALA A 256 -25.24 -3.19 9.66
CA ALA A 256 -26.21 -3.11 8.59
C ALA A 256 -26.14 -4.33 7.64
N ALA A 257 -25.14 -5.19 7.80
CA ALA A 257 -24.95 -6.46 7.09
C ALA A 257 -26.04 -7.49 7.45
N ASN A 258 -27.30 -7.19 7.11
CA ASN A 258 -28.38 -8.16 7.15
C ASN A 258 -28.17 -9.19 6.01
N PRO A 259 -28.00 -10.49 6.30
CA PRO A 259 -27.77 -11.50 5.27
C PRO A 259 -28.92 -11.64 4.26
N ASN A 260 -30.09 -11.06 4.55
CA ASN A 260 -31.29 -11.20 3.72
C ASN A 260 -31.58 -9.99 2.80
N SER A 261 -30.71 -8.99 2.70
CA SER A 261 -30.89 -7.86 1.78
C SER A 261 -29.73 -7.74 0.79
N ALA A 262 -30.01 -7.33 -0.46
CA ALA A 262 -28.98 -7.13 -1.49
C ALA A 262 -27.92 -6.09 -1.05
N GLN A 263 -28.36 -5.07 -0.30
CA GLN A 263 -27.49 -4.07 0.33
C GLN A 263 -26.68 -4.66 1.48
N GLY A 264 -27.26 -5.55 2.28
CA GLY A 264 -26.56 -6.28 3.34
C GLY A 264 -25.53 -7.27 2.81
N ALA A 265 -25.80 -7.95 1.69
CA ALA A 265 -24.83 -8.81 0.99
C ALA A 265 -23.64 -8.01 0.43
N GLN A 266 -23.89 -6.80 -0.09
CA GLN A 266 -22.83 -5.90 -0.55
C GLN A 266 -21.98 -5.35 0.61
N LEU A 267 -22.60 -5.02 1.75
CA LEU A 267 -21.90 -4.60 2.98
C LEU A 267 -21.19 -5.77 3.68
N GLN A 268 -21.67 -7.01 3.55
CA GLN A 268 -20.97 -8.22 3.99
C GLN A 268 -19.71 -8.47 3.17
N ASN A 269 -19.78 -8.28 1.85
CA ASN A 269 -18.61 -8.37 0.97
C ASN A 269 -17.55 -7.29 1.26
N MET A 270 -17.94 -6.15 1.85
CA MET A 270 -17.00 -5.13 2.34
C MET A 270 -16.33 -5.49 3.67
N GLY A 271 -16.71 -6.60 4.33
CA GLY A 271 -16.03 -7.11 5.52
C GLY A 271 -16.01 -6.10 6.66
N GLY A 272 -17.18 -5.63 7.12
CA GLY A 272 -17.25 -4.60 8.17
C GLY A 272 -16.43 -4.91 9.44
N LEU A 273 -15.90 -3.86 10.06
CA LEU A 273 -14.93 -3.90 11.15
C LEU A 273 -15.56 -4.28 12.49
N VAL A 274 -15.01 -5.30 13.15
CA VAL A 274 -15.42 -5.71 14.49
C VAL A 274 -14.51 -5.04 15.50
N VAL A 275 -15.09 -4.25 16.41
CA VAL A 275 -14.41 -3.62 17.54
C VAL A 275 -15.24 -3.80 18.80
N ASP A 276 -14.60 -3.68 19.96
CA ASP A 276 -15.29 -3.66 21.23
C ASP A 276 -16.26 -2.48 21.34
N GLU A 277 -17.37 -2.70 22.06
CA GLU A 277 -18.39 -1.69 22.32
C GLU A 277 -17.79 -0.41 22.95
N ALA A 278 -16.77 -0.56 23.79
CA ALA A 278 -16.06 0.54 24.42
C ALA A 278 -15.34 1.44 23.38
N VAL A 279 -14.62 0.83 22.43
CA VAL A 279 -13.89 1.54 21.36
C VAL A 279 -14.87 2.31 20.48
N ARG A 280 -15.98 1.67 20.13
CA ARG A 280 -17.03 2.33 19.34
C ARG A 280 -17.62 3.52 20.06
N ARG A 281 -18.01 3.34 21.32
CA ARG A 281 -18.57 4.41 22.14
C ARG A 281 -17.58 5.58 22.23
N GLU A 282 -16.31 5.30 22.46
CA GLU A 282 -15.26 6.31 22.51
C GLU A 282 -15.14 7.10 21.18
N LEU A 283 -15.15 6.42 20.03
CA LEU A 283 -15.13 7.06 18.72
C LEU A 283 -16.33 8.01 18.53
N ILE A 284 -17.53 7.54 18.86
CA ILE A 284 -18.75 8.35 18.78
C ILE A 284 -18.64 9.57 19.70
N GLU A 285 -18.22 9.39 20.95
CA GLU A 285 -18.06 10.49 21.91
C GLU A 285 -17.05 11.55 21.42
N LYS A 286 -15.92 11.12 20.82
CA LYS A 286 -14.92 12.03 20.24
C LYS A 286 -15.49 12.83 19.07
N ILE A 287 -16.18 12.17 18.14
CA ILE A 287 -16.80 12.83 16.97
C ILE A 287 -17.89 13.82 17.42
N VAL A 288 -18.77 13.42 18.35
CA VAL A 288 -19.83 14.29 18.89
C VAL A 288 -19.23 15.50 19.62
N THR A 289 -18.15 15.31 20.37
CA THR A 289 -17.42 16.40 21.04
C THR A 289 -16.87 17.39 20.03
N ALA A 290 -16.19 16.91 18.99
CA ALA A 290 -15.63 17.75 17.95
C ALA A 290 -16.70 18.57 17.22
N VAL A 291 -17.77 17.92 16.76
CA VAL A 291 -18.85 18.58 16.01
C VAL A 291 -19.59 19.63 16.85
N ASN A 292 -19.77 19.39 18.15
CA ASN A 292 -20.33 20.39 19.06
C ASN A 292 -19.37 21.57 19.32
N GLY A 293 -18.06 21.38 19.16
CA GLY A 293 -17.05 22.43 19.29
C GLY A 293 -16.80 23.24 18.01
N MET A 294 -17.15 22.70 16.83
CA MET A 294 -16.89 23.35 15.54
C MET A 294 -17.74 24.62 15.32
N ALA A 295 -17.17 25.62 14.64
CA ALA A 295 -17.92 26.78 14.18
C ALA A 295 -18.75 26.43 12.92
N PRO A 296 -19.97 26.98 12.75
CA PRO A 296 -20.87 26.65 11.62
C PRO A 296 -20.27 26.89 10.22
N HIS A 297 -19.27 27.78 10.11
CA HIS A 297 -18.72 28.24 8.85
C HIS A 297 -17.45 27.51 8.38
N ARG A 298 -16.95 26.50 9.12
CA ARG A 298 -15.87 25.60 8.64
C ARG A 298 -16.47 24.48 7.79
N THR A 299 -17.04 24.86 6.65
CA THR A 299 -18.01 24.05 5.89
C THR A 299 -17.44 22.83 5.19
N GLY A 300 -16.20 22.88 4.67
CA GLY A 300 -15.63 21.77 3.91
C GLY A 300 -15.42 20.50 4.74
N ASN A 301 -14.90 20.65 5.96
CA ASN A 301 -14.43 19.54 6.79
C ASN A 301 -15.51 18.98 7.70
N ALA A 302 -16.40 19.85 8.18
CA ALA A 302 -17.50 19.47 9.05
C ALA A 302 -18.53 18.62 8.29
N HIS A 303 -18.68 18.81 6.97
CA HIS A 303 -19.65 18.08 6.15
C HIS A 303 -19.50 16.55 6.26
N GLY A 304 -18.27 16.04 6.12
CA GLY A 304 -18.00 14.60 6.20
C GLY A 304 -18.40 14.01 7.56
N LEU A 305 -18.07 14.69 8.66
CA LEU A 305 -18.45 14.26 10.01
C LEU A 305 -19.96 14.37 10.25
N PHE A 306 -20.60 15.43 9.77
CA PHE A 306 -22.06 15.59 9.90
C PHE A 306 -22.80 14.48 9.14
N MET A 307 -22.35 14.13 7.94
CA MET A 307 -22.93 13.02 7.17
C MET A 307 -22.69 11.67 7.85
N ALA A 308 -21.49 11.44 8.38
CA ALA A 308 -21.20 10.23 9.16
C ALA A 308 -22.09 10.15 10.41
N LEU A 309 -22.25 11.25 11.15
CA LEU A 309 -23.08 11.36 12.35
C LEU A 309 -24.57 11.18 12.07
N LYS A 310 -25.09 11.71 10.96
CA LYS A 310 -26.49 11.54 10.56
C LYS A 310 -26.90 10.09 10.56
N ASN A 311 -26.02 9.24 10.06
CA ASN A 311 -26.33 7.83 9.92
C ASN A 311 -26.21 7.08 11.27
N VAL A 312 -25.47 7.58 12.27
CA VAL A 312 -25.34 6.99 13.62
C VAL A 312 -26.20 7.65 14.69
N MET A 313 -27.14 8.53 14.33
CA MET A 313 -27.96 9.22 15.33
C MET A 313 -28.63 8.29 16.37
N PRO A 314 -29.16 7.10 16.02
CA PRO A 314 -29.69 6.17 17.02
C PRO A 314 -28.65 5.71 18.05
N GLU A 315 -27.41 5.51 17.62
CA GLU A 315 -26.28 5.15 18.48
C GLU A 315 -25.86 6.33 19.36
N VAL A 316 -25.86 7.55 18.80
CA VAL A 316 -25.62 8.78 19.58
C VAL A 316 -26.68 8.96 20.67
N GLU A 317 -27.94 8.65 20.41
CA GLU A 317 -28.99 8.68 21.43
C GLU A 317 -28.78 7.63 22.52
N LYS A 318 -28.31 6.45 22.13
CA LYS A 318 -27.99 5.36 23.07
C LYS A 318 -26.81 5.72 23.97
N TYR A 319 -25.72 6.28 23.43
CA TYR A 319 -24.47 6.49 24.18
C TYR A 319 -24.29 7.91 24.72
N ALA A 320 -24.90 8.91 24.10
CA ALA A 320 -24.77 10.33 24.45
C ALA A 320 -26.13 11.08 24.38
N PRO A 321 -27.17 10.63 25.09
CA PRO A 321 -28.54 11.16 24.97
C PRO A 321 -28.64 12.67 25.24
N THR A 322 -27.87 13.17 26.22
CA THR A 322 -27.83 14.59 26.58
C THR A 322 -27.25 15.49 25.49
N ARG A 323 -26.44 14.93 24.58
CA ARG A 323 -25.81 15.64 23.47
C ARG A 323 -26.57 15.48 22.15
N ALA A 324 -27.42 14.47 22.03
CA ALA A 324 -28.18 14.17 20.82
C ALA A 324 -29.09 15.34 20.38
N ALA A 325 -29.76 16.01 21.32
CA ALA A 325 -30.61 17.17 21.02
C ALA A 325 -29.82 18.35 20.46
N THR A 326 -28.68 18.68 21.06
CA THR A 326 -27.77 19.74 20.60
C THR A 326 -27.20 19.42 19.22
N LEU A 327 -26.80 18.17 19.00
CA LEU A 327 -26.28 17.72 17.73
C LEU A 327 -27.30 17.85 16.59
N ARG A 328 -28.56 17.42 16.82
CA ARG A 328 -29.65 17.58 15.83
C ARG A 328 -29.86 19.03 15.42
N ARG A 329 -29.85 19.94 16.40
CA ARG A 329 -29.98 21.39 16.12
C ARG A 329 -28.85 21.86 15.21
N ARG A 330 -27.59 21.53 15.55
CA ARG A 330 -26.42 21.90 14.75
C ARG A 330 -26.43 21.31 13.34
N MET A 331 -26.85 20.05 13.20
CA MET A 331 -27.01 19.41 11.90
C MET A 331 -28.06 20.13 11.04
N GLY A 332 -29.20 20.49 11.63
CA GLY A 332 -30.25 21.24 10.94
C GLY A 332 -29.82 22.66 10.55
N ASP A 333 -28.97 23.30 11.36
CA ASP A 333 -28.38 24.60 11.01
C ASP A 333 -27.35 24.47 9.88
N PHE A 334 -26.54 23.41 9.91
CA PHE A 334 -25.57 23.11 8.87
C PHE A 334 -26.22 22.79 7.52
N GLU A 335 -27.29 21.97 7.48
CA GLU A 335 -28.04 21.65 6.25
C GLU A 335 -28.61 22.91 5.57
N LYS A 336 -28.94 23.96 6.33
CA LYS A 336 -29.40 25.26 5.79
C LYS A 336 -28.28 26.12 5.21
N THR A 337 -27.02 25.82 5.51
CA THR A 337 -25.84 26.56 5.03
C THR A 337 -25.19 25.95 3.79
N ILE A 338 -25.65 24.78 3.36
CA ILE A 338 -25.21 24.13 2.12
C ILE A 338 -26.05 24.73 0.97
N PRO A 339 -25.41 25.28 -0.09
CA PRO A 339 -26.12 25.91 -1.22
C PRO A 339 -26.91 24.92 -2.08
#